data_AF-A0A1Y5P433-F1
#
_entry.id   AF-A0A1Y5P433-F1
#
_cell.length_a   1.000
_cell.length_b   1.000
_cell.length_c   1.000
_cell.angle_alpha   90.00
_cell.angle_beta   90.00
_cell.angle_gamma   90.00
#
_symmetry.space_group_name_H-M   'P 1'
#
loop_
_entity.id
_entity.type
_entity.pdbx_description
1 polymer ?
#
loop_
_entity_poly.entity_id
_entity_poly.type
_entity_poly.pdbx_seq_one_letter_code
_entity_poly.pdbx_strand_id
1 'polypeptide(L)'
;MAITIAPRLALEPLDERSWRLRDRDVAVNEASSVVAYVEQTPDETYEATWVAHPGGTDVYATLGHLLADAEMRMALHAPDVPRTAVAVPEESLLDEVDEFEDALEEEWTRMYGERPLGV
;
A
#
# COMPACT_ATOMS: atom_id res chain seq x y z
N MET A 1 -15.60 14.19 -8.35
CA MET A 1 -15.08 13.68 -9.64
C MET A 1 -13.58 13.50 -9.47
N ALA A 2 -13.04 12.30 -9.69
CA ALA A 2 -11.61 12.04 -9.52
C ALA A 2 -10.82 12.65 -10.67
N ILE A 3 -9.70 13.33 -10.39
CA ILE A 3 -8.80 13.82 -11.42
C ILE A 3 -7.70 12.78 -11.57
N THR A 4 -7.55 12.26 -12.79
CA THR A 4 -6.42 11.38 -13.12
C THR A 4 -5.23 12.28 -13.39
N ILE A 5 -4.17 12.15 -12.60
CA ILE A 5 -3.00 13.04 -12.71
C ILE A 5 -1.76 12.30 -13.24
N ALA A 6 -1.75 10.97 -13.12
CA ALA A 6 -0.76 10.06 -13.70
C ALA A 6 -1.47 8.74 -14.10
N PRO A 7 -0.85 7.87 -14.93
CA PRO A 7 -1.48 6.61 -15.35
C PRO A 7 -1.89 5.71 -14.16
N ARG A 8 -1.14 5.77 -13.05
CA ARG A 8 -1.34 4.93 -11.86
C ARG A 8 -1.86 5.68 -10.63
N LEU A 9 -1.86 7.02 -10.63
CA LEU A 9 -2.29 7.81 -9.49
C LEU A 9 -3.60 8.56 -9.77
N ALA A 10 -4.54 8.44 -8.85
CA ALA A 10 -5.78 9.21 -8.83
C ALA A 10 -5.81 10.10 -7.60
N LEU A 11 -6.16 11.39 -7.79
CA LEU A 11 -6.42 12.30 -6.70
C LEU A 11 -7.93 12.48 -6.56
N GLU A 12 -8.46 12.07 -5.42
CA GLU A 12 -9.89 12.10 -5.12
C GLU A 12 -10.16 13.17 -4.07
N PRO A 13 -11.08 14.13 -4.31
CA PRO A 13 -11.41 15.14 -3.32
C PRO A 13 -12.13 14.51 -2.12
N LEU A 14 -11.68 14.86 -0.91
CA LEU A 14 -12.37 14.61 0.35
C LEU A 14 -13.18 15.84 0.75
N ASP A 15 -12.58 17.02 0.58
CA ASP A 15 -13.22 18.33 0.75
C ASP A 15 -12.64 19.35 -0.27
N GLU A 16 -12.81 20.65 -0.03
CA GLU A 16 -12.36 21.73 -0.92
C GLU A 16 -10.82 21.88 -0.97
N ARG A 17 -10.12 21.47 0.09
CA ARG A 17 -8.67 21.62 0.29
C ARG A 17 -7.98 20.30 0.67
N SER A 18 -8.71 19.21 0.74
CA SER A 18 -8.17 17.91 1.11
C SER A 18 -8.51 16.85 0.07
N TRP A 19 -7.54 15.98 -0.19
CA TRP A 19 -7.64 14.90 -1.15
C TRP A 19 -7.07 13.61 -0.62
N ARG A 20 -7.58 12.51 -1.17
CA ARG A 20 -7.00 11.18 -1.04
C ARG A 20 -6.24 10.85 -2.31
N LEU A 21 -4.95 10.59 -2.17
CA LEU A 21 -4.11 10.09 -3.26
C LEU A 21 -4.17 8.57 -3.28
N ARG A 22 -4.58 8.01 -4.42
CA ARG A 22 -4.79 6.58 -4.60
C ARG A 22 -3.95 5.97 -5.70
N ASP A 23 -3.50 4.75 -5.46
CA ASP A 23 -3.04 3.83 -6.50
C ASP A 23 -4.26 3.24 -7.22
N ARG A 24 -4.26 3.37 -8.55
CA ARG A 24 -5.31 2.88 -9.43
C ARG A 24 -5.17 1.41 -9.79
N ASP A 25 -3.98 0.84 -9.62
CA ASP A 25 -3.76 -0.59 -9.85
C ASP A 25 -4.31 -1.45 -8.70
N VAL A 26 -4.70 -0.82 -7.60
CA VAL A 26 -5.33 -1.45 -6.43
C VAL A 26 -6.82 -1.12 -6.39
N ALA A 27 -7.65 -2.12 -6.06
CA ALA A 27 -9.09 -1.96 -6.01
C ALA A 27 -9.52 -0.87 -5.00
N VAL A 28 -10.55 -0.10 -5.34
CA VAL A 28 -11.02 1.07 -4.56
C VAL A 28 -11.51 0.76 -3.16
N ASN A 29 -11.97 -0.47 -2.94
CA ASN A 29 -12.41 -0.96 -1.64
C ASN A 29 -11.26 -1.44 -0.75
N GLU A 30 -10.04 -1.58 -1.28
CA GLU A 30 -8.89 -1.97 -0.49
C GLU A 30 -8.22 -0.76 0.16
N ALA A 31 -7.93 -0.88 1.46
CA ALA A 31 -7.24 0.17 2.22
C ALA A 31 -5.81 0.42 1.69
N SER A 32 -5.18 -0.61 1.12
CA SER A 32 -3.89 -0.54 0.43
C SER A 32 -3.90 0.36 -0.82
N SER A 33 -5.08 0.72 -1.34
CA SER A 33 -5.18 1.65 -2.47
C SER A 33 -4.86 3.09 -2.08
N VAL A 34 -4.83 3.43 -0.79
CA VAL A 34 -4.52 4.78 -0.32
C VAL A 34 -3.01 4.92 -0.14
N VAL A 35 -2.41 5.81 -0.95
CA VAL A 35 -0.98 6.11 -0.90
C VAL A 35 -0.70 7.21 0.12
N ALA A 36 -1.51 8.28 0.08
CA ALA A 36 -1.38 9.43 0.99
C ALA A 36 -2.70 10.19 1.16
N TYR A 37 -2.79 10.93 2.27
CA TYR A 37 -3.74 12.01 2.44
C TYR A 37 -3.05 13.34 2.16
N VAL A 38 -3.67 14.19 1.37
CA VAL A 38 -3.11 15.47 0.95
C VAL A 38 -4.02 16.59 1.45
N GLU A 39 -3.45 17.60 2.08
CA GLU A 39 -4.15 18.81 2.51
C GLU A 39 -3.44 20.04 1.93
N GLN A 40 -4.19 21.01 1.44
CA GLN A 40 -3.67 22.32 1.09
C GLN A 40 -3.74 23.24 2.30
N THR A 41 -2.58 23.71 2.74
CA THR A 41 -2.46 24.60 3.89
C THR A 41 -2.97 26.01 3.55
N PRO A 42 -3.22 26.88 4.55
CA PRO A 42 -3.58 28.28 4.32
C PRO A 42 -2.53 29.07 3.52
N ASP A 43 -1.27 28.63 3.54
CA ASP A 43 -0.14 29.25 2.84
C ASP A 43 0.02 28.71 1.40
N GLU A 44 -1.01 28.05 0.87
CA GLU A 44 -1.07 27.46 -0.48
C GLU A 44 -0.04 26.34 -0.74
N THR A 45 0.60 25.82 0.30
CA THR A 45 1.44 24.61 0.21
C THR A 45 0.59 23.34 0.36
N TYR A 46 1.16 22.20 -0.01
CA TYR A 46 0.51 20.90 0.07
C TYR A 46 1.23 20.04 1.10
N GLU A 47 0.52 19.57 2.11
CA GLU A 47 1.00 18.61 3.08
C GLU A 47 0.51 17.21 2.69
N ALA A 48 1.43 16.25 2.59
CA ALA A 48 1.11 14.86 2.28
C ALA A 48 1.46 13.97 3.47
N THR A 49 0.46 13.34 4.06
CA THR A 49 0.64 12.27 5.04
C THR A 49 0.63 10.92 4.33
N TRP A 50 1.81 10.30 4.22
CA TRP A 50 2.03 9.04 3.53
C TRP A 50 1.55 7.86 4.38
N VAL A 51 0.68 7.05 3.78
CA VAL A 51 0.14 5.83 4.39
C VAL A 51 0.95 4.61 3.94
N ALA A 52 1.46 4.63 2.70
CA ALA A 52 2.36 3.61 2.18
C ALA A 52 3.82 3.88 2.57
N HIS A 53 4.56 2.82 2.91
CA HIS A 53 5.93 2.88 3.46
C HIS A 53 6.95 3.57 2.53
N PRO A 54 7.94 4.31 3.10
CA PRO A 54 8.03 4.75 4.50
C PRO A 54 6.98 5.83 4.81
N GLY A 55 6.26 5.64 5.92
CA GLY A 55 5.26 6.61 6.39
C GLY A 55 5.90 7.90 6.86
N GLY A 56 5.09 8.96 6.99
CA GLY A 56 5.55 10.28 7.42
C GLY A 56 4.71 11.39 6.80
N THR A 57 5.09 12.63 7.09
CA THR A 57 4.45 13.81 6.53
C THR A 57 5.49 14.70 5.87
N ASP A 58 5.24 15.06 4.62
CA ASP A 58 6.10 15.94 3.82
C ASP A 58 5.30 17.13 3.30
N VAL A 59 5.98 18.26 3.11
CA VAL A 59 5.36 19.52 2.64
C VAL A 59 5.95 19.91 1.29
N TYR A 60 5.07 20.24 0.35
CA TYR A 60 5.40 20.56 -1.04
C TYR A 60 4.88 21.94 -1.41
N ALA A 61 5.70 22.70 -2.15
CA ALA A 61 5.28 24.01 -2.66
C ALA A 61 4.22 23.91 -3.77
N THR A 62 4.13 22.78 -4.47
CA THR A 62 3.18 22.57 -5.57
C THR A 62 2.66 21.13 -5.58
N LEU A 63 1.43 20.96 -6.07
CA LEU A 63 0.84 19.63 -6.27
C LEU A 63 1.67 18.78 -7.25
N GLY A 64 2.33 19.40 -8.24
CA GLY A 64 3.19 18.69 -9.19
C GLY A 64 4.42 18.04 -8.53
N HIS A 65 5.05 18.72 -7.57
CA HIS A 65 6.18 18.14 -6.82
C HIS A 65 5.74 16.96 -5.95
N LEU A 66 4.58 17.07 -5.30
CA LEU A 66 3.99 15.99 -4.51
C LEU A 66 3.75 14.74 -5.36
N LEU A 67 3.17 14.91 -6.55
CA LEU A 67 2.85 13.79 -7.44
C LEU A 67 4.11 13.13 -8.01
N ALA A 68 5.14 13.90 -8.34
CA ALA A 68 6.42 13.35 -8.78
C ALA A 68 7.08 12.51 -7.67
N ASP A 69 7.01 12.97 -6.42
CA ASP A 69 7.52 12.21 -5.27
C ASP A 69 6.69 10.95 -5.01
N ALA A 70 5.37 11.02 -5.15
CA ALA A 70 4.48 9.86 -5.06
C ALA A 70 4.84 8.79 -6.09
N GLU A 71 5.05 9.17 -7.36
CA GLU A 71 5.48 8.23 -8.40
C GLU A 71 6.83 7.60 -8.07
N MET A 72 7.79 8.39 -7.58
CA MET A 72 9.11 7.88 -7.19
C MET A 72 9.01 6.87 -6.04
N ARG A 73 8.23 7.17 -4.99
CA ARG A 73 7.99 6.25 -3.86
C ARG A 73 7.34 4.95 -4.33
N MET A 74 6.34 5.03 -5.20
CA MET A 74 5.69 3.86 -5.77
C MET A 74 6.62 3.03 -6.66
N ALA A 75 7.54 3.66 -7.40
CA ALA A 75 8.53 2.96 -8.21
C ALA A 75 9.61 2.27 -7.35
N LEU A 76 10.04 2.91 -6.26
CA LEU A 76 11.01 2.34 -5.31
C LEU A 76 10.44 1.17 -4.50
N HIS A 77 9.13 1.17 -4.27
CA HIS A 77 8.42 0.16 -3.48
C HIS A 77 7.50 -0.73 -4.33
N ALA A 78 7.65 -0.69 -5.66
CA ALA A 78 7.02 -1.64 -6.54
C ALA A 78 7.56 -3.04 -6.17
N PRO A 79 6.70 -4.02 -5.87
CA PRO A 79 7.16 -5.38 -5.67
C PRO A 79 7.84 -5.86 -6.96
N ASP A 80 8.91 -6.64 -6.84
CA ASP A 80 9.58 -7.32 -7.96
C ASP A 80 8.64 -8.26 -8.76
N VAL A 81 7.43 -8.51 -8.25
CA VAL A 81 6.42 -9.35 -8.87
C VAL A 81 5.23 -8.49 -9.32
N PRO A 82 4.82 -8.51 -10.60
CA PRO A 82 3.62 -7.81 -11.03
C PRO A 82 2.41 -8.33 -10.25
N ARG A 83 1.80 -7.46 -9.43
CA ARG A 83 0.53 -7.72 -8.73
C ARG A 83 -0.61 -7.74 -9.75
N THR A 84 -0.69 -8.83 -10.51
CA THR A 84 -1.98 -9.24 -11.05
C THR A 84 -2.79 -9.68 -9.84
N ALA A 85 -3.85 -8.96 -9.50
CA ALA A 85 -4.87 -9.43 -8.58
C ALA A 85 -5.50 -10.69 -9.22
N VAL A 86 -4.90 -11.85 -8.95
CA VAL A 86 -5.55 -13.13 -9.22
C VAL A 86 -6.60 -13.25 -8.12
N ALA A 87 -7.88 -13.21 -8.50
CA ALA A 87 -8.93 -13.67 -7.60
C ALA A 87 -8.64 -15.15 -7.33
N VAL A 88 -8.01 -15.44 -6.19
CA VAL A 88 -7.83 -16.81 -5.72
C VAL A 88 -9.20 -17.23 -5.18
N PRO A 89 -9.87 -18.22 -5.78
CA PRO A 89 -11.11 -18.74 -5.20
C PRO A 89 -10.80 -19.25 -3.78
N GLU A 90 -11.71 -19.02 -2.82
CA GLU A 90 -11.52 -19.40 -1.41
C GLU A 90 -11.16 -20.89 -1.22
N GLU A 91 -11.51 -21.71 -2.21
CA GLU A 91 -11.24 -23.14 -2.29
C GLU A 91 -9.75 -23.46 -2.52
N SER A 92 -8.96 -22.54 -3.08
CA SER A 92 -7.50 -22.69 -3.29
C SER A 92 -6.65 -22.16 -2.13
N LEU A 93 -7.25 -21.39 -1.20
CA LEU A 93 -6.51 -20.86 -0.04
C LEU A 93 -6.31 -21.89 1.08
N LEU A 94 -7.06 -22.99 1.07
CA LEU A 94 -6.94 -24.01 2.11
C LEU A 94 -5.81 -25.01 1.84
N ASP A 95 -5.52 -25.35 0.57
CA ASP A 95 -4.45 -26.31 0.23
C ASP A 95 -3.03 -25.71 0.38
N GLU A 96 -2.83 -24.40 0.16
CA GLU A 96 -1.50 -23.76 0.26
C GLU A 96 -1.10 -23.36 1.70
N VAL A 97 -2.07 -23.18 2.60
CA VAL A 97 -1.79 -22.82 4.01
C VAL A 97 -1.32 -24.04 4.79
N ASP A 98 -1.90 -25.22 4.54
CA ASP A 98 -1.50 -26.47 5.19
C ASP A 98 -0.05 -26.87 4.84
N GLU A 99 0.37 -26.72 3.57
CA GLU A 99 1.76 -27.04 3.15
C GLU A 99 2.79 -26.03 3.71
N PHE A 100 2.38 -24.77 3.91
CA PHE A 100 3.26 -23.72 4.46
C PHE A 100 3.47 -23.85 5.98
N GLU A 101 2.43 -24.26 6.73
CA GLU A 101 2.53 -24.48 8.18
C GLU A 101 3.42 -25.70 8.49
N ASP A 102 3.29 -26.80 7.74
CA ASP A 102 4.13 -28.00 7.90
C ASP A 102 5.62 -27.71 7.62
N ALA A 103 5.93 -26.94 6.58
CA ALA A 103 7.30 -26.59 6.22
C ALA A 103 7.96 -25.67 7.27
N LEU A 104 7.20 -24.74 7.85
CA LEU A 104 7.66 -23.89 8.95
C LEU A 104 7.88 -24.70 10.23
N GLU A 105 7.02 -25.68 10.52
CA GLU A 105 7.13 -26.52 11.71
C GLU A 105 8.34 -27.48 11.65
N GLU A 106 8.67 -27.99 10.45
CA GLU A 106 9.87 -28.78 10.19
C GLU A 106 11.17 -27.96 10.34
N GLU A 107 11.23 -26.76 9.75
CA GLU A 107 12.39 -25.87 9.87
C GLU A 107 12.58 -25.37 11.31
N TRP A 108 11.50 -25.10 12.03
CA TRP A 108 11.57 -24.64 13.42
C TRP A 108 12.02 -25.75 14.37
N THR A 109 11.52 -26.97 14.20
CA THR A 109 11.98 -28.17 14.93
C THR A 109 13.45 -28.47 14.64
N ARG A 110 13.89 -28.30 13.39
CA ARG A 110 15.29 -28.47 12.97
C ARG A 110 16.22 -27.47 13.65
N MET A 111 15.77 -26.22 13.80
CA MET A 111 16.60 -25.13 14.29
C MET A 111 16.58 -25.00 15.82
N TYR A 112 15.45 -25.31 16.48
CA TYR A 112 15.26 -25.02 17.90
C TYR A 112 14.82 -26.21 18.77
N GLY A 113 14.57 -27.39 18.20
CA GLY A 113 14.04 -28.56 18.93
C GLY A 113 12.55 -28.40 19.31
N GLU A 114 11.96 -29.49 19.85
CA GLU A 114 10.52 -29.60 20.11
C GLU A 114 9.96 -28.41 20.92
N ARG A 115 8.88 -27.79 20.42
CA ARG A 115 8.12 -26.77 21.16
C ARG A 115 7.56 -27.37 22.45
N PRO A 116 7.62 -26.67 23.60
CA PRO A 116 6.81 -27.06 24.74
C PRO A 116 5.33 -26.81 24.40
N LEU A 117 4.53 -27.87 24.43
CA LEU A 117 3.08 -27.81 24.30
C LEU A 117 2.48 -27.04 25.50
N GLY A 118 1.90 -25.87 25.21
CA GLY A 118 0.82 -25.22 25.97
C GLY A 118 1.15 -24.73 27.40
N VAL A 119 1.09 -23.41 27.63
CA VAL A 119 -0.13 -22.68 28.05
C VAL A 119 0.01 -21.22 27.61
#